data_AF-A0AAN8QJ02-F1
#
_entry.id   AF-A0AAN8QJ02-F1
#
_cell.length_a   1.000
_cell.length_b   1.000
_cell.length_c   1.000
_cell.angle_alpha   90.00
_cell.angle_beta   90.00
_cell.angle_gamma   90.00
#
_symmetry.space_group_name_H-M   'P 1'
#
loop_
_entity.id
_entity.type
_entity.pdbx_description
1 polymer ?
#
loop_
_entity_poly.entity_id
_entity_poly.type
_entity_poly.pdbx_seq_one_letter_code
_entity_poly.pdbx_strand_id
1 'polypeptide(L)'
;MAKTKELSKDVRDKIVDLHKAGMGYNTIGKQLGEKVKLGSEAPNSKVVKVPGSFRRRSSLTTTTGPHPGDDHLPAFRRLVEEFSDVADFLLVYIDEAHPSDGWVAPAMGPRSFEVRKHQSLEERVVAAKKLIESFSLPSQCQLVADCMDNNANVAYGVSNERVCIVQRRKIAYLGGKGPFFYNLKDVRQYLEQSSGKR
;
A
#
# COMPACT_ATOMS: atom_id res chain seq x y z
N MET A 1 -14.34 20.42 14.02
CA MET A 1 -12.86 20.38 13.94
C MET A 1 -12.43 18.96 14.28
N ALA A 2 -12.10 18.14 13.29
CA ALA A 2 -11.69 16.74 13.51
C ALA A 2 -10.17 16.67 13.62
N LYS A 3 -9.67 16.43 14.84
CA LYS A 3 -8.25 16.17 15.13
C LYS A 3 -7.79 14.94 14.34
N THR A 4 -6.65 15.08 13.67
CA THR A 4 -5.82 13.97 13.16
C THR A 4 -5.60 12.99 14.31
N LYS A 5 -6.16 11.78 14.22
CA LYS A 5 -5.86 10.74 15.20
C LYS A 5 -4.48 10.18 14.88
N GLU A 6 -3.47 10.75 15.52
CA GLU A 6 -2.30 9.96 15.88
C GLU A 6 -2.79 8.64 16.50
N LEU A 7 -2.19 7.51 16.12
CA LEU A 7 -2.26 6.32 16.96
C LEU A 7 -1.89 6.78 18.36
N SER A 8 -2.81 6.64 19.33
CA SER A 8 -2.58 7.14 20.67
C SER A 8 -1.28 6.56 21.19
N LYS A 9 -0.60 7.30 22.07
CA LYS A 9 0.63 6.82 22.71
C LYS A 9 0.44 5.39 23.25
N ASP A 10 -0.74 5.10 23.79
CA ASP A 10 -1.13 3.76 24.27
C ASP A 10 -1.09 2.69 23.19
N VAL A 11 -1.49 2.98 21.94
CA VAL A 11 -1.45 1.98 20.85
C VAL A 11 -0.02 1.71 20.40
N ARG A 12 0.83 2.74 20.37
CA ARG A 12 2.26 2.59 20.04
C ARG A 12 3.01 1.83 21.13
N ASP A 13 2.80 2.22 22.39
CA ASP A 13 3.41 1.56 23.55
C ASP A 13 2.95 0.10 23.62
N LYS A 14 1.67 -0.17 23.34
CA LYS A 14 1.13 -1.55 23.28
C LYS A 14 1.72 -2.37 22.14
N ILE A 15 2.01 -1.79 20.97
CA ILE A 15 2.74 -2.50 19.90
C ILE A 15 4.15 -2.88 20.37
N VAL A 16 4.85 -1.95 21.02
CA VAL A 16 6.21 -2.17 21.54
C VAL A 16 6.20 -3.23 22.64
N ASP A 17 5.23 -3.19 23.55
CA ASP A 17 5.08 -4.15 24.64
C ASP A 17 4.74 -5.55 24.13
N LEU A 18 3.82 -5.66 23.17
CA LEU A 18 3.47 -6.95 22.57
C LEU A 18 4.65 -7.54 21.78
N HIS A 19 5.46 -6.69 21.13
CA HIS A 19 6.67 -7.13 20.45
C HIS A 19 7.77 -7.60 21.43
N LYS A 20 7.98 -6.85 22.52
CA LYS A 20 8.90 -7.24 23.61
C LYS A 20 8.46 -8.53 24.31
N ALA A 21 7.15 -8.81 24.34
CA ALA A 21 6.58 -10.07 24.84
C ALA A 21 6.77 -11.27 23.88
N GLY A 22 7.53 -11.12 22.79
CA GLY A 22 7.84 -12.20 21.87
C GLY A 22 6.70 -12.56 20.91
N MET A 23 5.64 -11.75 20.84
CA MET A 23 4.57 -11.98 19.85
C MET A 23 5.02 -11.52 18.47
N GLY A 24 4.89 -12.41 17.50
CA GLY A 24 5.12 -12.09 16.10
C GLY A 24 4.12 -11.06 15.57
N TYR A 25 4.55 -10.27 14.58
CA TYR A 25 3.76 -9.19 13.98
C TYR A 25 2.37 -9.63 13.46
N ASN A 26 2.20 -10.90 13.07
CA ASN A 26 0.90 -11.48 12.71
C ASN A 26 -0.11 -11.51 13.86
N THR A 27 0.36 -11.84 15.08
CA THR A 27 -0.48 -11.90 16.28
C THR A 27 -0.86 -10.49 16.74
N ILE A 28 0.11 -9.56 16.67
CA ILE A 28 -0.08 -8.15 16.99
C ILE A 28 -1.10 -7.52 16.04
N GLY A 29 -0.99 -7.78 14.73
CA GLY A 29 -1.96 -7.30 13.74
C GLY A 29 -3.39 -7.85 13.93
N LYS A 30 -3.53 -9.10 14.39
CA LYS A 30 -4.82 -9.68 14.77
C LYS A 30 -5.42 -8.96 15.98
N GLN A 31 -4.62 -8.64 16.99
CA GLN A 31 -5.05 -7.91 18.19
C GLN A 31 -5.36 -6.43 17.92
N LEU A 32 -4.72 -5.82 16.92
CA LEU A 32 -4.94 -4.42 16.53
C LEU A 32 -6.11 -4.23 15.55
N GLY A 33 -6.82 -5.32 15.20
CA GLY A 33 -8.08 -5.25 14.47
C GLY A 33 -7.93 -5.31 12.95
N GLU A 34 -7.26 -6.36 12.44
CA GLU A 34 -7.26 -6.67 11.01
C GLU A 34 -8.71 -6.90 10.51
N LYS A 35 -9.23 -5.95 9.72
CA LYS A 35 -10.65 -5.97 9.26
C LYS A 35 -10.87 -6.79 8.00
N VAL A 36 -9.86 -6.90 7.12
CA VAL A 36 -9.98 -7.56 5.82
C VAL A 36 -9.49 -9.01 5.85
N LYS A 37 -10.21 -9.92 5.18
CA LYS A 37 -9.86 -11.35 5.06
C LYS A 37 -10.07 -11.82 3.64
N LEU A 38 -9.36 -12.87 3.24
CA LEU A 38 -9.62 -13.54 1.95
C LEU A 38 -11.09 -13.95 1.87
N GLY A 39 -11.75 -13.65 0.75
CA GLY A 39 -13.16 -13.93 0.49
C GLY A 39 -14.16 -12.94 1.10
N SER A 40 -13.72 -12.02 1.97
CA SER A 40 -14.61 -10.97 2.51
C SER A 40 -14.93 -9.91 1.47
N GLU A 41 -15.95 -9.09 1.71
CA GLU A 41 -16.14 -7.87 0.91
C GLU A 41 -14.93 -6.96 1.03
N ALA A 42 -14.56 -6.34 -0.08
CA ALA A 42 -13.47 -5.38 -0.14
C ALA A 42 -13.93 -4.05 0.50
N PRO A 43 -13.20 -3.54 1.50
CA PRO A 43 -13.55 -2.27 2.14
C PRO A 43 -13.60 -1.11 1.12
N ASN A 44 -14.68 -0.34 1.13
CA ASN A 44 -14.83 0.84 0.27
C ASN A 44 -14.27 2.10 0.97
N SER A 45 -12.96 2.08 1.22
CA SER A 45 -12.23 3.14 1.90
C SER A 45 -12.14 4.41 1.05
N LYS A 46 -12.13 5.58 1.71
CA LYS A 46 -12.03 6.87 1.01
C LYS A 46 -10.58 7.13 0.63
N VAL A 47 -10.36 7.54 -0.62
CA VAL A 47 -9.05 7.91 -1.16
C VAL A 47 -9.15 9.23 -1.92
N VAL A 48 -8.01 9.92 -2.04
CA VAL A 48 -7.87 11.22 -2.68
C VAL A 48 -7.18 11.04 -4.03
N LYS A 49 -7.72 11.66 -5.08
CA LYS A 49 -7.10 11.61 -6.41
C LYS A 49 -5.80 12.39 -6.41
N VAL A 50 -4.77 11.82 -7.03
CA VAL A 50 -3.49 12.51 -7.26
C VAL A 50 -3.52 13.10 -8.67
N PRO A 51 -3.43 14.43 -8.83
CA PRO A 51 -3.37 15.05 -10.15
C PRO A 51 -2.19 14.50 -10.97
N GLY A 52 -2.43 14.17 -12.24
CA GLY A 52 -1.44 13.52 -13.11
C GLY A 52 -1.60 12.00 -13.23
N SER A 53 -2.45 11.36 -12.41
CA SER A 53 -2.80 9.95 -12.61
C SER A 53 -3.77 9.77 -13.78
N PHE A 54 -3.42 8.96 -14.77
CA PHE A 54 -4.33 8.59 -15.88
C PHE A 54 -5.22 7.41 -15.48
N ARG A 55 -6.44 7.35 -16.03
CA ARG A 55 -7.43 6.31 -15.71
C ARG A 55 -7.93 5.65 -16.98
N ARG A 56 -7.83 4.31 -17.08
CA ARG A 56 -8.75 3.48 -17.89
C ARG A 56 -9.77 2.80 -16.96
N ARG A 57 -10.97 2.51 -17.47
CA ARG A 57 -12.07 1.85 -16.74
C ARG A 57 -11.98 0.31 -16.91
N SER A 58 -11.92 -0.46 -15.82
CA SER A 58 -12.42 -1.85 -15.71
C SER A 58 -12.91 -2.12 -14.27
N SER A 59 -12.55 -3.24 -13.60
CA SER A 59 -12.77 -3.46 -12.14
C SER A 59 -11.87 -4.54 -11.48
N LEU A 60 -10.55 -4.31 -11.39
CA LEU A 60 -9.61 -4.98 -10.46
C LEU A 60 -8.73 -3.91 -9.77
N THR A 61 -8.37 -4.09 -8.51
CA THR A 61 -7.69 -3.04 -7.72
C THR A 61 -6.56 -3.65 -6.89
N THR A 62 -5.32 -3.39 -7.34
CA THR A 62 -4.08 -3.84 -6.69
C THR A 62 -3.50 -2.74 -5.83
N THR A 63 -3.97 -2.60 -4.59
CA THR A 63 -3.41 -1.62 -3.63
C THR A 63 -1.99 -2.03 -3.29
N THR A 64 -1.00 -1.16 -3.46
CA THR A 64 0.36 -1.34 -2.92
C THR A 64 0.75 -0.08 -2.13
N GLY A 65 1.35 -0.23 -0.95
CA GLY A 65 1.77 0.91 -0.12
C GLY A 65 3.15 1.42 -0.55
N PRO A 66 3.51 2.70 -0.33
CA PRO A 66 4.79 3.23 -0.72
C PRO A 66 5.79 2.93 0.40
N HIS A 67 6.55 1.86 0.22
CA HIS A 67 7.94 1.88 0.68
C HIS A 67 8.80 1.29 -0.43
N PRO A 68 9.55 2.11 -1.18
CA PRO A 68 10.38 1.62 -2.26
C PRO A 68 11.65 0.99 -1.68
N GLY A 69 11.55 -0.26 -1.21
CA GLY A 69 12.67 -1.19 -1.35
C GLY A 69 12.78 -1.55 -2.85
N ASP A 70 13.96 -1.44 -3.47
CA ASP A 70 14.08 -1.07 -4.90
C ASP A 70 13.32 -1.95 -5.93
N ASP A 71 13.57 -3.27 -5.97
CA ASP A 71 13.08 -4.19 -7.03
C ASP A 71 11.54 -4.21 -7.21
N HIS A 72 10.76 -3.88 -6.17
CA HIS A 72 9.33 -4.14 -6.21
C HIS A 72 8.57 -3.22 -7.16
N LEU A 73 8.98 -1.95 -7.29
CA LEU A 73 8.32 -1.00 -8.20
C LEU A 73 8.58 -1.31 -9.69
N PRO A 74 9.83 -1.59 -10.13
CA PRO A 74 10.08 -2.08 -11.49
C PRO A 74 9.30 -3.36 -11.82
N ALA A 75 9.25 -4.31 -10.88
CA ALA A 75 8.48 -5.55 -11.07
C ALA A 75 6.97 -5.28 -11.17
N PHE A 76 6.43 -4.39 -10.33
CA PHE A 76 5.04 -3.97 -10.37
C PHE A 76 4.70 -3.27 -11.69
N ARG A 77 5.58 -2.37 -12.16
CA ARG A 77 5.43 -1.71 -13.47
C ARG A 77 5.30 -2.70 -14.62
N ARG A 78 6.20 -3.69 -14.69
CA ARG A 78 6.11 -4.75 -15.72
C ARG A 78 4.79 -5.50 -15.65
N LEU A 79 4.33 -5.81 -14.44
CA LEU A 79 3.07 -6.49 -14.21
C LEU A 79 1.87 -5.64 -14.68
N VAL A 80 1.88 -4.32 -14.44
CA VAL A 80 0.87 -3.40 -14.97
C VAL A 80 0.89 -3.39 -16.51
N GLU A 81 2.07 -3.30 -17.12
CA GLU A 81 2.20 -3.25 -18.59
C GLU A 81 1.66 -4.54 -19.24
N GLU A 82 2.01 -5.70 -18.68
CA GLU A 82 1.67 -7.03 -19.20
C GLU A 82 0.20 -7.44 -19.01
N PHE A 83 -0.42 -7.02 -17.91
CA PHE A 83 -1.79 -7.43 -17.55
C PHE A 83 -2.81 -6.29 -17.60
N SER A 84 -2.47 -5.14 -18.21
CA SER A 84 -3.38 -4.00 -18.34
C SER A 84 -4.61 -4.27 -19.22
N ASP A 85 -4.60 -5.34 -20.01
CA ASP A 85 -5.74 -5.85 -20.76
C ASP A 85 -6.66 -6.76 -19.93
N VAL A 86 -6.15 -7.30 -18.81
CA VAL A 86 -6.85 -8.24 -17.93
C VAL A 86 -7.42 -7.54 -16.69
N ALA A 87 -6.73 -6.50 -16.19
CA ALA A 87 -7.00 -5.86 -14.91
C ALA A 87 -6.69 -4.35 -14.93
N ASP A 88 -7.46 -3.54 -14.19
CA ASP A 88 -6.98 -2.22 -13.73
C ASP A 88 -5.98 -2.40 -12.57
N PHE A 89 -5.15 -1.37 -12.40
CA PHE A 89 -4.18 -1.27 -11.32
C PHE A 89 -4.40 0.04 -10.57
N LEU A 90 -4.39 -0.02 -9.23
CA LEU A 90 -4.58 1.14 -8.36
C LEU A 90 -3.51 1.16 -7.27
N LEU A 91 -2.53 2.03 -7.41
CA LEU A 91 -1.57 2.30 -6.35
C LEU A 91 -2.19 3.27 -5.33
N VAL A 92 -2.14 2.93 -4.03
CA VAL A 92 -2.63 3.79 -2.95
C VAL A 92 -1.43 4.24 -2.12
N TYR A 93 -1.08 5.51 -2.25
CA TYR A 93 -0.04 6.13 -1.47
C TYR A 93 -0.51 6.33 -0.01
N ILE A 94 0.07 5.57 0.92
CA ILE A 94 -0.21 5.66 2.35
C ILE A 94 0.88 6.47 3.07
N ASP A 95 0.86 6.47 4.40
CA ASP A 95 1.86 7.18 5.21
C ASP A 95 3.26 6.55 5.10
N GLU A 96 4.30 7.38 5.24
CA GLU A 96 5.69 6.90 5.16
C GLU A 96 5.99 5.92 6.29
N ALA A 97 6.46 4.71 5.94
CA ALA A 97 6.91 3.76 6.96
C ALA A 97 8.23 4.22 7.62
N HIS A 98 9.05 4.96 6.88
CA HIS A 98 10.34 5.51 7.34
C HIS A 98 10.44 7.00 6.95
N PRO A 99 9.77 7.90 7.68
CA PRO A 99 9.86 9.32 7.40
C PRO A 99 11.26 9.86 7.73
N SER A 100 11.77 10.78 6.92
CA SER A 100 13.13 11.32 7.07
C SER A 100 13.34 12.15 8.34
N ASP A 101 12.26 12.67 8.93
CA ASP A 101 12.22 13.36 10.23
C ASP A 101 11.90 12.43 11.42
N GLY A 102 11.89 11.11 11.18
CA GLY A 102 11.73 10.07 12.21
C GLY A 102 13.06 9.46 12.67
N TRP A 103 12.98 8.37 13.46
CA TRP A 103 14.16 7.54 13.77
C TRP A 103 14.64 6.86 12.48
N VAL A 104 15.75 7.35 11.95
CA VAL A 104 16.33 6.88 10.68
C VAL A 104 17.19 5.65 10.95
N ALA A 105 16.85 4.51 10.36
CA ALA A 105 17.83 3.43 10.19
C ALA A 105 18.94 3.95 9.24
N PRO A 106 20.21 3.52 9.39
CA PRO A 106 21.31 4.03 8.57
C PRO A 106 20.97 4.00 7.08
N ALA A 107 21.34 5.06 6.35
CA ALA A 107 20.96 5.30 4.97
C ALA A 107 21.15 4.06 4.08
N MET A 108 20.04 3.50 3.60
CA MET A 108 20.04 2.35 2.68
C MET A 108 20.21 2.87 1.24
N GLY A 109 21.45 3.16 0.86
CA GLY A 109 21.87 3.25 -0.55
C GLY A 109 21.57 4.55 -1.32
N PRO A 110 22.04 4.64 -2.58
CA PRO A 110 22.13 5.88 -3.37
C PRO A 110 20.82 6.26 -4.09
N ARG A 111 19.65 5.94 -3.51
CA ARG A 111 18.32 6.31 -4.03
C ARG A 111 17.39 6.70 -2.88
N SER A 112 17.82 7.63 -2.02
CA SER A 112 17.01 8.04 -0.87
C SER A 112 15.79 8.84 -1.33
N PHE A 113 14.64 8.16 -1.42
CA PHE A 113 13.34 8.81 -1.53
C PHE A 113 13.00 9.41 -0.17
N GLU A 114 13.58 10.56 0.12
CA GLU A 114 13.46 11.23 1.42
C GLU A 114 12.16 12.03 1.49
N VAL A 115 11.19 11.47 2.20
CA VAL A 115 9.92 12.12 2.48
C VAL A 115 9.74 12.24 3.98
N ARG A 116 9.45 13.46 4.44
CA ARG A 116 9.09 13.72 5.84
C ARG A 116 7.70 13.18 6.12
N LYS A 117 7.39 12.94 7.39
CA LYS A 117 6.04 12.58 7.79
C LYS A 117 5.04 13.66 7.37
N HIS A 118 4.00 13.24 6.67
CA HIS A 118 2.97 14.16 6.18
C HIS A 118 2.18 14.77 7.33
N GLN A 119 2.07 16.09 7.36
CA GLN A 119 1.23 16.85 8.30
C GLN A 119 -0.09 17.30 7.65
N SER A 120 -0.15 17.27 6.32
CA SER A 120 -1.32 17.67 5.54
C SER A 120 -1.55 16.72 4.36
N LEU A 121 -2.77 16.77 3.80
CA LEU A 121 -3.11 15.98 2.63
C LEU A 121 -2.31 16.46 1.41
N GLU A 122 -2.07 17.76 1.31
CA GLU A 122 -1.29 18.40 0.26
C GLU A 122 0.13 17.85 0.23
N GLU A 123 0.79 17.74 1.38
CA GLU A 123 2.12 17.14 1.50
C GLU A 123 2.13 15.67 1.03
N ARG A 124 1.12 14.89 1.44
CA ARG A 124 0.99 13.50 1.00
C ARG A 124 0.77 13.38 -0.51
N VAL A 125 -0.04 14.25 -1.10
CA VAL A 125 -0.26 14.29 -2.55
C VAL A 125 1.01 14.71 -3.29
N VAL A 126 1.78 15.65 -2.74
CA VAL A 126 3.09 16.04 -3.31
C VAL A 126 4.08 14.87 -3.27
N ALA A 127 4.15 14.13 -2.16
CA ALA A 127 4.98 12.93 -2.06
C ALA A 127 4.53 11.84 -3.05
N ALA A 128 3.23 11.61 -3.18
CA ALA A 128 2.68 10.69 -4.17
C ALA A 128 3.04 11.09 -5.62
N LYS A 129 3.04 12.39 -5.95
CA LYS A 129 3.48 12.87 -7.28
C LYS A 129 4.95 12.61 -7.52
N LYS A 130 5.82 12.84 -6.52
CA LYS A 130 7.26 12.53 -6.64
C LYS A 130 7.48 11.05 -6.96
N LEU A 131 6.61 10.16 -6.45
CA LEU A 131 6.66 8.74 -6.77
C LEU A 131 6.29 8.45 -8.24
N ILE A 132 5.34 9.19 -8.84
CA ILE A 132 5.09 9.10 -10.29
C ILE A 132 6.34 9.49 -11.08
N GLU A 133 6.93 10.64 -10.75
CA GLU A 133 8.06 11.23 -11.47
C GLU A 133 9.32 10.37 -11.36
N SER A 134 9.58 9.85 -10.16
CA SER A 134 10.81 9.10 -9.87
C SER A 134 10.79 7.69 -10.48
N PHE A 135 9.61 7.06 -10.57
CA PHE A 135 9.49 5.65 -10.98
C PHE A 135 8.80 5.44 -12.33
N SER A 136 8.37 6.51 -13.00
CA SER A 136 7.73 6.47 -14.32
C SER A 136 6.58 5.45 -14.36
N LEU A 137 5.60 5.61 -13.48
CA LEU A 137 4.45 4.71 -13.40
C LEU A 137 3.70 4.65 -14.74
N PRO A 138 3.30 3.44 -15.21
CA PRO A 138 2.54 3.32 -16.45
C PRO A 138 1.21 4.07 -16.38
N SER A 139 0.78 4.63 -17.51
CA SER A 139 -0.51 5.33 -17.64
C SER A 139 -1.74 4.48 -17.30
N GLN A 140 -1.58 3.16 -17.29
CA GLN A 140 -2.59 2.16 -16.97
C GLN A 140 -2.76 1.97 -15.46
N CYS A 141 -1.82 2.44 -14.64
CA CYS A 141 -1.90 2.41 -13.19
C CYS A 141 -2.44 3.75 -12.67
N GLN A 142 -3.56 3.71 -11.95
CA GLN A 142 -4.07 4.87 -11.26
C GLN A 142 -3.33 5.03 -9.93
N LEU A 143 -2.80 6.22 -9.65
CA LEU A 143 -2.30 6.60 -8.32
C LEU A 143 -3.35 7.42 -7.56
N VAL A 144 -3.61 7.03 -6.32
CA VAL A 144 -4.39 7.80 -5.35
C VAL A 144 -3.62 7.90 -4.04
N ALA A 145 -3.96 8.86 -3.19
CA ALA A 145 -3.43 8.98 -1.84
C ALA A 145 -4.50 8.55 -0.82
N ASP A 146 -4.09 7.92 0.27
CA ASP A 146 -4.95 7.68 1.42
C ASP A 146 -5.26 9.00 2.13
N CYS A 147 -6.42 9.06 2.78
CA CYS A 147 -6.77 10.21 3.61
C CYS A 147 -5.87 10.30 4.84
N MET A 148 -5.74 11.49 5.43
CA MET A 148 -4.89 11.72 6.62
C MET A 148 -5.33 10.94 7.87
N ASP A 149 -6.54 10.37 7.88
CA ASP A 149 -7.00 9.44 8.92
C ASP A 149 -6.54 7.98 8.68
N ASN A 150 -5.77 7.73 7.61
CA ASN A 150 -5.21 6.44 7.21
C ASN A 150 -6.29 5.35 7.07
N ASN A 151 -7.50 5.72 6.63
CA ASN A 151 -8.63 4.80 6.62
C ASN A 151 -8.44 3.62 5.64
N ALA A 152 -7.78 3.80 4.50
CA ALA A 152 -7.50 2.71 3.56
C ALA A 152 -6.41 1.79 4.14
N ASN A 153 -5.35 2.39 4.66
CA ASN A 153 -4.28 1.69 5.36
C ASN A 153 -4.84 0.77 6.49
N VAL A 154 -5.68 1.31 7.37
CA VAL A 154 -6.31 0.56 8.47
C VAL A 154 -7.26 -0.52 7.95
N ALA A 155 -8.11 -0.20 6.97
CA ALA A 155 -9.10 -1.15 6.47
C ALA A 155 -8.47 -2.37 5.79
N TYR A 156 -7.38 -2.15 5.05
CA TYR A 156 -6.65 -3.21 4.36
C TYR A 156 -5.51 -3.81 5.21
N GLY A 157 -5.32 -3.31 6.44
CA GLY A 157 -4.30 -3.79 7.37
C GLY A 157 -2.89 -3.68 6.80
N VAL A 158 -2.59 -2.56 6.14
CA VAL A 158 -1.26 -2.28 5.58
C VAL A 158 -0.35 -1.84 6.74
N SER A 159 0.89 -2.31 6.77
CA SER A 159 1.86 -1.90 7.82
C SER A 159 3.10 -1.25 7.24
N ASN A 160 3.41 -1.56 5.97
CA ASN A 160 4.48 -0.94 5.18
C ASN A 160 3.99 -0.88 3.73
N GLU A 161 3.85 -2.06 3.16
CA GLU A 161 3.24 -2.34 1.87
C GLU A 161 2.40 -3.61 2.00
N ARG A 162 1.43 -3.76 1.13
CA ARG A 162 0.58 -4.95 1.03
C ARG A 162 -0.02 -4.95 -0.35
N VAL A 163 -0.17 -6.11 -0.96
CA VAL A 163 -0.88 -6.26 -2.22
C VAL A 163 -2.17 -7.04 -2.02
N CYS A 164 -3.25 -6.67 -2.70
CA CYS A 164 -4.50 -7.42 -2.71
C CYS A 164 -5.10 -7.43 -4.10
N ILE A 165 -5.92 -8.42 -4.41
CA ILE A 165 -6.74 -8.44 -5.63
C ILE A 165 -8.20 -8.41 -5.23
N VAL A 166 -8.91 -7.40 -5.71
CA VAL A 166 -10.36 -7.26 -5.52
C VAL A 166 -11.07 -7.71 -6.79
N GLN A 167 -11.88 -8.77 -6.71
CA GLN A 167 -12.69 -9.27 -7.81
C GLN A 167 -14.15 -9.36 -7.36
N ARG A 168 -15.08 -8.84 -8.16
CA ARG A 168 -16.53 -8.83 -7.83
C ARG A 168 -16.80 -8.28 -6.43
N ARG A 169 -16.12 -7.19 -6.06
CA ARG A 169 -16.19 -6.51 -4.74
C ARG A 169 -15.75 -7.38 -3.55
N LYS A 170 -15.07 -8.50 -3.78
CA LYS A 170 -14.51 -9.36 -2.73
C LYS A 170 -13.00 -9.45 -2.86
N ILE A 171 -12.35 -9.75 -1.74
CA ILE A 171 -10.91 -9.98 -1.66
C ILE A 171 -10.62 -11.36 -2.23
N ALA A 172 -10.13 -11.42 -3.45
CA ALA A 172 -9.83 -12.67 -4.15
C ALA A 172 -8.37 -13.12 -3.95
N TYR A 173 -7.48 -12.17 -3.65
CA TYR A 173 -6.14 -12.43 -3.14
C TYR A 173 -5.80 -11.39 -2.08
N LEU A 174 -5.10 -11.82 -1.03
CA LEU A 174 -4.61 -10.95 0.04
C LEU A 174 -3.17 -11.34 0.35
N GLY A 175 -2.24 -10.51 -0.11
CA GLY A 175 -0.81 -10.66 0.18
C GLY A 175 -0.55 -10.51 1.67
N GLY A 176 0.58 -11.08 2.10
CA GLY A 176 1.07 -10.89 3.46
C GLY A 176 1.53 -9.45 3.69
N LYS A 177 1.82 -9.13 4.95
CA LYS A 177 2.27 -7.80 5.35
C LYS A 177 3.73 -7.59 4.96
N GLY A 178 4.03 -6.51 4.24
CA GLY A 178 5.39 -6.14 3.90
C GLY A 178 6.21 -5.74 5.13
N PRO A 179 7.55 -5.71 5.02
CA PRO A 179 8.30 -5.92 3.78
C PRO A 179 8.52 -7.42 3.42
N PHE A 180 8.37 -8.34 4.37
CA PHE A 180 8.81 -9.74 4.16
C PHE A 180 7.88 -10.60 3.30
N PHE A 181 6.59 -10.24 3.21
CA PHE A 181 5.58 -11.06 2.54
C PHE A 181 4.94 -10.36 1.33
N TYR A 182 5.61 -9.34 0.79
CA TYR A 182 5.23 -8.74 -0.47
C TYR A 182 5.74 -9.61 -1.62
N ASN A 183 4.82 -10.30 -2.30
CA ASN A 183 5.17 -11.25 -3.35
C ASN A 183 4.34 -11.01 -4.62
N LEU A 184 4.97 -10.36 -5.60
CA LEU A 184 4.35 -10.12 -6.91
C LEU A 184 4.26 -11.38 -7.78
N LYS A 185 4.99 -12.46 -7.46
CA LYS A 185 4.90 -13.72 -8.22
C LYS A 185 3.52 -14.35 -8.05
N ASP A 186 2.98 -14.33 -6.83
CA ASP A 186 1.63 -14.87 -6.57
C ASP A 186 0.56 -14.03 -7.27
N VAL A 187 0.74 -12.70 -7.32
CA VAL A 187 -0.15 -11.78 -8.03
C VAL A 187 -0.13 -12.08 -9.53
N ARG A 188 1.05 -12.23 -10.12
CA ARG A 188 1.21 -12.63 -11.53
C ARG A 188 0.50 -13.96 -11.79
N GLN A 189 0.77 -14.99 -10.98
CA GLN A 189 0.16 -16.31 -11.14
C GLN A 189 -1.38 -16.24 -11.08
N TYR A 190 -1.93 -15.41 -10.19
CA TYR A 190 -3.36 -15.18 -10.11
C TYR A 190 -3.91 -14.52 -11.39
N LEU A 191 -3.21 -13.52 -11.93
CA LEU A 191 -3.61 -12.81 -13.14
C LEU A 191 -3.51 -13.70 -14.38
N GLU A 192 -2.46 -14.51 -14.51
CA GLU A 192 -2.31 -15.50 -15.58
C GLU A 192 -3.49 -16.48 -15.59
N GLN A 193 -3.82 -17.07 -14.44
CA GLN A 193 -4.98 -17.94 -14.28
C GLN A 193 -6.30 -17.25 -14.62
N SER A 194 -6.45 -15.98 -14.24
CA SER A 194 -7.66 -15.19 -14.51
C SER A 194 -7.80 -14.78 -15.97
N SER A 195 -6.69 -14.62 -16.68
CA SER A 195 -6.64 -14.20 -18.09
C SER A 195 -6.85 -15.34 -19.08
N GLY A 196 -6.76 -16.60 -18.63
CA GLY A 196 -6.75 -17.77 -19.51
C GLY A 196 -5.49 -17.90 -20.38
N LYS A 197 -4.50 -16.99 -20.24
CA LYS A 197 -3.18 -17.11 -20.88
C LYS A 197 -2.39 -18.19 -20.11
N ARG A 198 -2.26 -19.37 -20.69
CA ARG A 198 -1.30 -20.42 -20.30
C ARG A 198 -0.07 -20.36 -21.18
#